data_AF-A0A401TPI2-F1
#
_entry.id   AF-A0A401TPI2-F1
#
_cell.length_a   1.000
_cell.length_b   1.000
_cell.length_c   1.000
_cell.angle_alpha   90.00
_cell.angle_beta   90.00
_cell.angle_gamma   90.00
#
_symmetry.space_group_name_H-M   'P 1'
#
loop_
_entity.id
_entity.type
_entity.pdbx_description
1 polymer ?
#
loop_
_entity_poly.entity_id
_entity_poly.type
_entity_poly.pdbx_seq_one_letter_code
_entity_poly.pdbx_strand_id
1 'polypeptide(L)'
;ESEGGSGESEEVSGSGDSEEMNGSWESEELSGNGESEEVIGSGENEESEELIGSGESEEVSGSGESEEVSGSGDSEEVSGSGVSEEVSRSWKSEEASASGESEELSGNGQSEEVSGSEENEEVSGSGDSEELSGIEESEELRGCRESEKLSENGESQELRTKS
;
A
#
# COMPACT_ATOMS: atom_id res chain seq x y z
N GLU A 1 7.81 12.94 16.33
CA GLU A 1 6.83 13.46 17.32
C GLU A 1 5.56 12.62 17.18
N SER A 2 4.49 12.85 17.94
CA SER A 2 3.23 12.08 17.75
C SER A 2 2.05 13.02 17.58
N GLU A 3 1.36 12.91 16.44
CA GLU A 3 0.20 13.72 16.08
C GLU A 3 -1.01 12.82 15.81
N GLY A 4 -2.18 13.20 16.32
CA GLY A 4 -3.39 12.45 16.03
C GLY A 4 -4.66 13.06 16.61
N GLY A 5 -5.80 12.62 16.09
CA GLY A 5 -7.12 13.12 16.47
C GLY A 5 -8.28 12.35 15.81
N SER A 6 -9.50 12.91 15.92
CA SER A 6 -10.69 12.36 15.26
C SER A 6 -11.72 13.45 14.90
N GLY A 7 -12.46 13.29 13.80
CA GLY A 7 -13.50 14.25 13.40
C GLY A 7 -13.95 14.14 11.94
N GLU A 8 -14.40 15.27 11.37
CA GLU A 8 -14.99 15.29 10.02
C GLU A 8 -13.93 15.33 8.91
N SER A 9 -12.84 16.08 9.09
CA SER A 9 -11.74 16.12 8.13
C SER A 9 -10.48 16.66 8.78
N GLU A 10 -9.31 16.07 8.52
CA GLU A 10 -8.02 16.64 8.93
C GLU A 10 -6.89 16.39 7.95
N GLU A 11 -5.90 17.28 8.06
CA GLU A 11 -4.66 17.30 7.29
C GLU A 11 -3.52 17.37 8.31
N VAL A 12 -2.72 16.32 8.42
CA VAL A 12 -1.62 16.23 9.40
C VAL A 12 -0.32 15.96 8.66
N SER A 13 0.74 16.70 9.03
CA SER A 13 2.06 16.47 8.48
C SER A 13 3.14 16.57 9.54
N GLY A 14 3.93 15.51 9.67
CA GLY A 14 5.01 15.36 10.64
C GLY A 14 6.37 15.20 9.96
N SER A 15 7.45 15.56 10.66
CA SER A 15 8.81 15.27 10.17
C SER A 15 9.84 15.23 11.30
N GLY A 16 10.71 14.22 11.32
CA GLY A 16 11.78 14.09 12.32
C GLY A 16 12.46 12.73 12.30
N ASP A 17 13.37 12.48 13.25
CA ASP A 17 14.07 11.17 13.34
C ASP A 17 13.08 10.01 13.59
N SER A 18 11.97 10.27 14.29
CA SER A 18 10.93 9.28 14.58
C SER A 18 9.57 9.93 14.68
N GLU A 19 8.70 9.67 13.71
CA GLU A 19 7.39 10.28 13.58
C GLU A 19 6.29 9.22 13.60
N GLU A 20 5.25 9.48 14.38
CA GLU A 20 4.07 8.62 14.41
C GLU A 20 2.80 9.44 14.29
N MET A 21 2.00 9.14 13.26
CA MET A 21 0.75 9.82 12.96
C MET A 21 -0.41 8.84 13.02
N ASN A 22 -1.47 9.23 13.71
CA ASN A 22 -2.68 8.45 13.79
C ASN A 22 -3.94 9.31 13.54
N GLY A 23 -4.71 8.98 12.52
CA GLY A 23 -5.96 9.64 12.17
C GLY A 23 -7.19 8.75 12.36
N SER A 24 -8.34 9.40 12.50
CA SER A 24 -9.64 8.73 12.39
C SER A 24 -10.71 9.76 12.00
N TRP A 25 -10.77 10.06 10.71
CA TRP A 25 -11.55 11.15 10.15
C TRP A 25 -12.38 10.73 8.95
N GLU A 26 -13.62 11.23 8.81
CA GLU A 26 -14.43 10.94 7.62
C GLU A 26 -13.71 11.27 6.28
N SER A 27 -12.71 12.14 6.31
CA SER A 27 -11.66 12.26 5.29
C SER A 27 -10.33 12.68 5.92
N GLU A 28 -9.23 12.00 5.62
CA GLU A 28 -7.90 12.35 6.14
C GLU A 28 -6.80 12.37 5.08
N GLU A 29 -5.88 13.33 5.22
CA GLU A 29 -4.58 13.36 4.56
C GLU A 29 -3.48 13.36 5.63
N LEU A 30 -2.73 12.25 5.77
CA LEU A 30 -1.60 12.13 6.70
C LEU A 30 -0.29 12.00 5.93
N SER A 31 0.71 12.83 6.27
CA SER A 31 2.02 12.79 5.61
C SER A 31 3.20 12.82 6.58
N GLY A 32 4.03 11.79 6.55
CA GLY A 32 5.29 11.68 7.28
C GLY A 32 6.51 11.94 6.41
N ASN A 33 7.58 12.43 7.05
CA ASN A 33 8.94 12.21 6.55
C ASN A 33 9.97 12.03 7.70
N GLY A 34 10.68 10.89 7.77
CA GLY A 34 11.61 10.60 8.88
C GLY A 34 12.63 9.47 8.67
N GLU A 35 13.48 9.19 9.66
CA GLU A 35 14.33 7.97 9.60
C GLU A 35 13.51 6.72 9.96
N SER A 36 12.53 6.88 10.86
CA SER A 36 11.55 5.83 11.20
C SER A 36 10.16 6.46 11.28
N GLU A 37 9.21 5.94 10.51
CA GLU A 37 7.88 6.51 10.41
C GLU A 37 6.78 5.47 10.55
N GLU A 38 5.72 5.83 11.28
CA GLU A 38 4.46 5.09 11.27
C GLU A 38 3.31 6.06 10.96
N VAL A 39 2.54 5.78 9.91
CA VAL A 39 1.37 6.57 9.50
C VAL A 39 0.15 5.65 9.46
N ILE A 40 -0.82 5.91 10.33
CA ILE A 40 -2.00 5.05 10.50
C ILE A 40 -3.29 5.88 10.34
N GLY A 41 -4.08 5.57 9.31
CA GLY A 41 -5.44 6.09 9.12
C GLY A 41 -6.49 5.02 9.43
N SER A 42 -7.66 5.42 9.93
CA SER A 42 -8.78 4.48 10.08
C SER A 42 -10.11 5.16 10.43
N GLY A 43 -11.21 4.77 9.79
CA GLY A 43 -12.52 5.05 10.41
C GLY A 43 -13.77 4.51 9.76
N GLU A 44 -14.89 4.86 10.42
CA GLU A 44 -16.14 4.07 10.37
C GLU A 44 -17.12 4.53 9.27
N ASN A 45 -16.84 5.65 8.59
CA ASN A 45 -17.77 6.36 7.71
C ASN A 45 -17.03 7.19 6.65
N GLU A 46 -15.90 6.69 6.18
CA GLU A 46 -14.89 7.49 5.47
C GLU A 46 -15.08 7.45 3.96
N GLU A 47 -15.14 8.64 3.35
CA GLU A 47 -15.29 8.77 1.90
C GLU A 47 -13.93 8.61 1.20
N SER A 48 -12.82 8.96 1.86
CA SER A 48 -11.45 8.87 1.31
C SER A 48 -10.35 9.08 2.35
N GLU A 49 -9.30 8.25 2.31
CA GLU A 49 -8.04 8.40 3.06
C GLU A 49 -6.84 8.54 2.10
N GLU A 50 -5.93 9.47 2.36
CA GLU A 50 -4.62 9.60 1.69
C GLU A 50 -3.50 9.54 2.73
N LEU A 51 -2.69 8.48 2.69
CA LEU A 51 -1.61 8.23 3.64
C LEU A 51 -0.27 8.18 2.92
N ILE A 52 0.68 9.01 3.36
CA ILE A 52 2.01 9.13 2.73
C ILE A 52 3.11 9.01 3.79
N GLY A 53 3.98 8.00 3.64
CA GLY A 53 5.25 7.89 4.35
C GLY A 53 6.45 8.29 3.46
N SER A 54 7.50 8.91 4.02
CA SER A 54 8.84 8.89 3.41
C SER A 54 10.01 8.72 4.42
N GLY A 55 10.79 7.62 4.36
CA GLY A 55 11.84 7.34 5.34
C GLY A 55 12.75 6.11 5.15
N GLU A 56 13.72 5.91 6.04
CA GLU A 56 14.60 4.71 5.95
C GLU A 56 13.84 3.42 6.33
N SER A 57 12.90 3.52 7.26
CA SER A 57 12.01 2.45 7.71
C SER A 57 10.61 3.01 7.93
N GLU A 58 9.62 2.48 7.23
CA GLU A 58 8.27 3.02 7.30
C GLU A 58 7.20 1.96 7.37
N GLU A 59 6.14 2.29 8.10
CA GLU A 59 4.93 1.49 8.16
C GLU A 59 3.75 2.43 7.87
N VAL A 60 3.03 2.17 6.78
CA VAL A 60 1.85 2.96 6.40
C VAL A 60 0.64 2.04 6.34
N SER A 61 -0.41 2.35 7.10
CA SER A 61 -1.61 1.52 7.20
C SER A 61 -2.88 2.36 7.18
N GLY A 62 -3.80 2.07 6.27
CA GLY A 62 -5.13 2.68 6.22
C GLY A 62 -6.27 1.66 6.41
N SER A 63 -7.49 2.14 6.65
CA SER A 63 -8.71 1.32 6.60
C SER A 63 -9.97 2.20 6.39
N GLY A 64 -10.58 2.17 5.19
CA GLY A 64 -11.65 3.09 4.79
C GLY A 64 -12.51 2.60 3.61
N GLU A 65 -13.48 3.38 3.10
CA GLU A 65 -14.19 2.97 1.86
C GLU A 65 -13.30 3.18 0.61
N SER A 66 -12.55 4.27 0.56
CA SER A 66 -11.56 4.53 -0.50
C SER A 66 -10.22 4.92 0.13
N GLU A 67 -9.16 4.22 -0.22
CA GLU A 67 -7.85 4.39 0.40
C GLU A 67 -6.73 4.51 -0.62
N GLU A 68 -5.92 5.54 -0.45
CA GLU A 68 -4.72 5.77 -1.25
C GLU A 68 -3.53 5.76 -0.29
N VAL A 69 -2.74 4.68 -0.33
CA VAL A 69 -1.64 4.46 0.60
C VAL A 69 -0.31 4.46 -0.17
N SER A 70 0.61 5.32 0.23
CA SER A 70 1.89 5.51 -0.44
C SER A 70 3.08 5.59 0.51
N GLY A 71 4.21 5.05 0.08
CA GLY A 71 5.46 5.09 0.83
C GLY A 71 6.72 5.21 -0.07
N SER A 72 7.78 5.93 0.36
CA SER A 72 9.11 5.94 -0.33
C SER A 72 10.43 5.96 0.50
N GLY A 73 11.42 5.07 0.19
CA GLY A 73 12.66 4.89 1.02
C GLY A 73 13.46 3.54 0.94
N ASP A 74 14.05 3.04 2.05
CA ASP A 74 14.86 1.77 2.09
C ASP A 74 14.13 0.47 2.55
N SER A 75 13.26 0.48 3.58
CA SER A 75 12.38 -0.66 3.96
C SER A 75 10.95 -0.23 4.33
N GLU A 76 9.92 -0.90 3.80
CA GLU A 76 8.51 -0.67 4.19
C GLU A 76 7.64 -1.90 4.31
N GLU A 77 6.64 -1.71 5.17
CA GLU A 77 5.37 -2.41 5.17
C GLU A 77 4.25 -1.40 4.85
N VAL A 78 3.53 -1.61 3.75
CA VAL A 78 2.37 -0.78 3.38
C VAL A 78 1.12 -1.63 3.29
N SER A 79 0.05 -1.21 3.97
CA SER A 79 -1.23 -1.91 3.93
C SER A 79 -2.45 -1.01 3.80
N GLY A 80 -3.41 -1.40 2.96
CA GLY A 80 -4.76 -0.82 2.88
C GLY A 80 -5.83 -1.86 3.22
N SER A 81 -7.05 -1.44 3.56
CA SER A 81 -8.19 -2.36 3.65
C SER A 81 -9.54 -1.64 3.47
N GLY A 82 -10.16 -1.73 2.30
CA GLY A 82 -11.33 -0.92 1.97
C GLY A 82 -12.28 -1.46 0.91
N VAL A 83 -12.99 -0.58 0.21
CA VAL A 83 -13.81 -0.95 -0.97
C VAL A 83 -13.03 -0.67 -2.26
N SER A 84 -12.18 0.35 -2.25
CA SER A 84 -11.29 0.68 -3.34
C SER A 84 -9.95 1.13 -2.77
N GLU A 85 -8.89 0.40 -3.11
CA GLU A 85 -7.54 0.67 -2.60
C GLU A 85 -6.54 0.86 -3.73
N GLU A 86 -5.76 1.94 -3.65
CA GLU A 86 -4.54 2.13 -4.42
C GLU A 86 -3.34 2.12 -3.46
N VAL A 87 -2.43 1.15 -3.62
CA VAL A 87 -1.19 1.08 -2.86
C VAL A 87 0.00 1.24 -3.78
N SER A 88 0.80 2.28 -3.55
CA SER A 88 1.96 2.65 -4.38
C SER A 88 3.26 2.76 -3.58
N ARG A 89 4.35 2.17 -4.09
CA ARG A 89 5.64 2.14 -3.38
C ARG A 89 6.86 2.12 -4.30
N SER A 90 8.04 2.48 -3.79
CA SER A 90 9.32 2.43 -4.52
C SER A 90 10.59 2.25 -3.64
N TRP A 91 11.19 1.04 -3.57
CA TRP A 91 12.19 0.71 -2.52
C TRP A 91 13.30 -0.33 -2.82
N LYS A 92 13.98 -0.80 -1.75
CA LYS A 92 14.98 -1.87 -1.74
C LYS A 92 14.39 -3.23 -1.34
N SER A 93 13.50 -3.26 -0.36
CA SER A 93 12.85 -4.45 0.20
C SER A 93 11.50 -4.07 0.78
N GLU A 94 10.50 -4.89 0.55
CA GLU A 94 9.16 -4.37 0.34
C GLU A 94 8.09 -5.46 0.58
N GLU A 95 7.18 -5.28 1.55
CA GLU A 95 5.92 -6.03 1.68
C GLU A 95 4.72 -5.08 1.49
N ALA A 96 3.75 -5.48 0.66
CA ALA A 96 2.51 -4.74 0.45
C ALA A 96 1.31 -5.68 0.53
N SER A 97 0.26 -5.23 1.19
CA SER A 97 -1.00 -5.97 1.29
C SER A 97 -2.19 -5.04 1.21
N ALA A 98 -3.12 -5.30 0.30
CA ALA A 98 -4.44 -4.67 0.33
C ALA A 98 -5.51 -5.73 0.59
N SER A 99 -6.71 -5.28 0.95
CA SER A 99 -7.91 -6.10 0.89
C SER A 99 -9.17 -5.22 0.73
N GLY A 100 -9.82 -5.28 -0.42
CA GLY A 100 -11.11 -4.65 -0.69
C GLY A 100 -11.73 -5.02 -2.04
N GLU A 101 -12.95 -4.54 -2.34
CA GLU A 101 -13.68 -4.93 -3.57
C GLU A 101 -12.92 -4.62 -4.89
N SER A 102 -11.96 -3.69 -4.86
CA SER A 102 -11.09 -3.34 -5.99
C SER A 102 -9.73 -2.85 -5.51
N GLU A 103 -8.66 -3.48 -5.99
CA GLU A 103 -7.30 -3.24 -5.52
C GLU A 103 -6.35 -2.97 -6.69
N GLU A 104 -5.61 -1.85 -6.61
CA GLU A 104 -4.52 -1.52 -7.51
C GLU A 104 -3.21 -1.46 -6.70
N LEU A 105 -2.34 -2.45 -6.90
CA LEU A 105 -1.08 -2.57 -6.18
C LEU A 105 0.09 -2.30 -7.14
N SER A 106 0.97 -1.36 -6.79
CA SER A 106 2.16 -1.03 -7.58
C SER A 106 3.41 -0.91 -6.73
N GLY A 107 4.40 -1.78 -6.97
CA GLY A 107 5.73 -1.70 -6.37
C GLY A 107 6.86 -1.48 -7.38
N ASN A 108 7.95 -0.85 -6.91
CA ASN A 108 9.21 -0.84 -7.64
C ASN A 108 10.42 -0.93 -6.69
N GLY A 109 11.06 -2.10 -6.59
CA GLY A 109 12.28 -2.27 -5.80
C GLY A 109 12.97 -3.63 -5.87
N GLN A 110 14.13 -3.76 -5.20
CA GLN A 110 15.00 -4.94 -5.43
C GLN A 110 14.35 -6.28 -5.03
N SER A 111 13.57 -6.30 -3.95
CA SER A 111 12.80 -7.46 -3.50
C SER A 111 11.39 -7.01 -3.18
N GLU A 112 10.40 -7.55 -3.90
CA GLU A 112 9.00 -7.18 -3.72
C GLU A 112 8.18 -8.42 -3.38
N GLU A 113 7.44 -8.35 -2.27
CA GLU A 113 6.29 -9.20 -2.02
C GLU A 113 5.03 -8.32 -2.07
N VAL A 114 4.04 -8.73 -2.87
CA VAL A 114 2.75 -8.05 -2.99
C VAL A 114 1.65 -9.09 -2.91
N SER A 115 0.65 -8.82 -2.08
CA SER A 115 -0.55 -9.65 -2.00
C SER A 115 -1.84 -8.85 -1.96
N GLY A 116 -2.78 -9.17 -2.85
CA GLY A 116 -4.19 -8.74 -2.77
C GLY A 116 -5.11 -9.95 -2.56
N SER A 117 -6.40 -9.71 -2.35
CA SER A 117 -7.37 -10.78 -2.12
C SER A 117 -8.81 -10.50 -2.54
N GLU A 118 -9.09 -10.12 -3.80
CA GLU A 118 -10.49 -9.78 -4.17
C GLU A 118 -10.93 -9.78 -5.66
N GLU A 119 -12.22 -9.43 -5.88
CA GLU A 119 -12.96 -9.55 -7.15
C GLU A 119 -12.27 -8.91 -8.36
N ASN A 120 -11.56 -7.78 -8.17
CA ASN A 120 -10.78 -7.11 -9.22
C ASN A 120 -9.43 -6.64 -8.66
N GLU A 121 -8.36 -7.35 -9.01
CA GLU A 121 -7.01 -7.09 -8.54
C GLU A 121 -6.07 -6.82 -9.74
N GLU A 122 -5.44 -5.65 -9.77
CA GLU A 122 -4.33 -5.34 -10.67
C GLU A 122 -3.05 -5.17 -9.85
N VAL A 123 -2.11 -6.10 -10.00
CA VAL A 123 -0.80 -6.01 -9.33
C VAL A 123 0.29 -5.78 -10.35
N SER A 124 1.13 -4.78 -10.08
CA SER A 124 2.33 -4.51 -10.85
C SER A 124 3.55 -4.36 -9.95
N GLY A 125 4.66 -4.95 -10.40
CA GLY A 125 5.96 -4.91 -9.72
C GLY A 125 7.10 -4.61 -10.69
N SER A 126 8.23 -4.09 -10.21
CA SER A 126 9.44 -3.89 -11.03
C SER A 126 10.75 -3.91 -10.25
N GLY A 127 11.71 -4.81 -10.58
CA GLY A 127 12.98 -4.93 -9.81
C GLY A 127 13.80 -6.24 -9.95
N ASP A 128 14.48 -6.73 -8.89
CA ASP A 128 15.41 -7.88 -9.01
C ASP A 128 14.78 -9.25 -8.59
N SER A 129 13.86 -9.30 -7.62
CA SER A 129 13.15 -10.51 -7.16
C SER A 129 11.68 -10.23 -6.77
N GLU A 130 10.72 -10.79 -7.51
CA GLU A 130 9.27 -10.53 -7.34
C GLU A 130 8.54 -11.78 -6.84
N GLU A 131 7.73 -11.64 -5.79
CA GLU A 131 6.69 -12.58 -5.40
C GLU A 131 5.35 -11.84 -5.40
N LEU A 132 4.48 -12.15 -6.37
CA LEU A 132 3.13 -11.59 -6.43
C LEU A 132 2.12 -12.71 -6.18
N SER A 133 1.16 -12.47 -5.28
CA SER A 133 0.10 -13.42 -4.94
C SER A 133 -1.25 -12.75 -4.94
N GLY A 134 -2.19 -13.27 -5.74
CA GLY A 134 -3.59 -12.86 -5.71
C GLY A 134 -4.50 -14.04 -5.41
N ILE A 135 -5.72 -13.75 -4.96
CA ILE A 135 -6.80 -14.73 -4.85
C ILE A 135 -8.06 -14.02 -5.38
N GLU A 136 -8.71 -14.45 -6.50
CA GLU A 136 -10.19 -14.35 -6.82
C GLU A 136 -10.59 -14.22 -8.34
N GLU A 137 -11.74 -13.59 -8.70
CA GLU A 137 -12.48 -13.80 -9.97
C GLU A 137 -11.78 -13.26 -11.23
N SER A 138 -11.10 -12.11 -11.13
CA SER A 138 -10.41 -11.43 -12.24
C SER A 138 -9.12 -10.77 -11.76
N GLU A 139 -7.98 -11.37 -12.13
CA GLU A 139 -6.65 -10.93 -11.69
C GLU A 139 -5.76 -10.58 -12.90
N GLU A 140 -5.04 -9.44 -12.85
CA GLU A 140 -3.92 -9.16 -13.73
C GLU A 140 -2.62 -8.93 -12.94
N LEU A 141 -1.67 -9.87 -13.04
CA LEU A 141 -0.33 -9.70 -12.50
C LEU A 141 0.67 -9.31 -13.59
N ARG A 142 1.43 -8.24 -13.33
CA ARG A 142 2.44 -7.69 -14.25
C ARG A 142 3.78 -7.51 -13.56
N GLY A 143 4.70 -8.43 -13.82
CA GLY A 143 6.09 -8.38 -13.36
C GLY A 143 7.09 -8.15 -14.51
N CYS A 144 8.30 -7.68 -14.16
CA CYS A 144 9.38 -7.54 -15.14
C CYS A 144 10.78 -7.80 -14.53
N ARG A 145 11.21 -9.07 -14.39
CA ARG A 145 12.51 -9.40 -13.74
C ARG A 145 13.29 -10.60 -14.28
N GLU A 146 14.46 -10.80 -13.66
CA GLU A 146 15.33 -11.99 -13.79
C GLU A 146 14.82 -13.20 -12.98
N SER A 147 14.08 -12.99 -11.88
CA SER A 147 13.45 -14.04 -11.06
C SER A 147 12.09 -13.58 -10.52
N GLU A 148 11.03 -14.27 -10.96
CA GLU A 148 9.64 -13.98 -10.59
C GLU A 148 8.96 -15.27 -10.12
N LYS A 149 8.16 -15.19 -9.04
CA LYS A 149 7.11 -16.17 -8.75
C LYS A 149 5.76 -15.46 -8.66
N LEU A 150 4.82 -15.98 -9.42
CA LEU A 150 3.44 -15.49 -9.47
C LEU A 150 2.53 -16.64 -9.02
N SER A 151 1.61 -16.33 -8.12
CA SER A 151 0.62 -17.27 -7.61
C SER A 151 -0.76 -16.64 -7.64
N GLU A 152 -1.54 -16.93 -8.68
CA GLU A 152 -2.97 -16.57 -8.73
C GLU A 152 -3.84 -17.77 -8.36
N ASN A 153 -4.92 -17.52 -7.64
CA ASN A 153 -5.89 -18.54 -7.28
C ASN A 153 -7.32 -18.04 -7.58
N GLY A 154 -7.72 -18.14 -8.86
CA GLY A 154 -8.87 -17.40 -9.39
C GLY A 154 -9.63 -18.04 -10.57
N GLU A 155 -10.81 -17.51 -10.91
CA GLU A 155 -11.65 -18.01 -12.03
C GLU A 155 -11.22 -17.45 -13.41
N SER A 156 -10.66 -16.23 -13.46
CA SER A 156 -10.09 -15.58 -14.65
C SER A 156 -8.71 -14.99 -14.34
N GLN A 157 -7.69 -15.41 -15.09
CA GLN A 157 -6.28 -15.06 -14.83
C GLN A 157 -5.61 -14.49 -16.09
N GLU A 158 -4.92 -13.35 -15.97
CA GLU A 158 -4.06 -12.83 -17.03
C GLU A 158 -2.64 -12.45 -16.54
N LEU A 159 -1.71 -13.38 -16.76
CA LEU A 159 -0.29 -13.16 -16.48
C LEU A 159 0.45 -12.49 -17.64
N ARG A 160 1.08 -11.34 -17.38
CA ARG A 160 1.97 -10.67 -18.34
C ARG A 160 3.36 -10.44 -17.75
N THR A 161 4.32 -11.25 -18.20
CA THR A 161 5.74 -11.02 -17.94
C THR A 161 6.41 -10.39 -19.17
N LYS A 162 7.25 -9.36 -18.93
CA LYS A 162 8.08 -8.77 -19.99
C LYS A 162 9.54 -9.22 -19.79
N SER A 163 10.04 -10.06 -20.71
CA SER A 163 11.46 -10.47 -20.81
C SER A 163 12.37 -9.43 -21.46
#